data_AF-A0A5P6AAU6-F1
#
_entry.id   AF-A0A5P6AAU6-F1
#
_cell.length_a   1.000
_cell.length_b   1.000
_cell.length_c   1.000
_cell.angle_alpha   90.00
_cell.angle_beta   90.00
_cell.angle_gamma   90.00
#
_symmetry.space_group_name_H-M   'P 1'
#
loop_
_entity.id
_entity.type
_entity.pdbx_description
1 polymer ?
#
loop_
_entity_poly.entity_id
_entity_poly.type
_entity_poly.pdbx_seq_one_letter_code
_entity_poly.pdbx_strand_id
1 'polypeptide(L)' 'MYVCLCNGVNDKKIRQAVRQFHPQSFQQLRKFIPVGNQCGKCVRAAREIMEDELTRMPEYRRALKSSGFSLTSL' A
#
# COMPACT_ATOMS: atom_id res chain seq x y z
N MET A 1 -7.07 12.48 -0.04
CA MET A 1 -5.99 13.41 -0.48
C MET A 1 -5.35 12.89 -1.77
N TYR A 2 -4.91 13.76 -2.69
CA TYR A 2 -4.06 13.34 -3.82
C TYR A 2 -2.66 12.98 -3.33
N VAL A 3 -2.21 11.76 -3.67
CA VAL A 3 -0.91 11.23 -3.27
C VAL A 3 0.07 11.31 -4.45
N CYS A 4 -0.38 10.95 -5.66
CA CYS A 4 0.39 11.11 -6.89
C CYS A 4 -0.24 12.18 -7.78
N LEU A 5 0.40 13.34 -7.88
CA LEU A 5 -0.07 14.45 -8.72
C LEU A 5 0.13 14.16 -10.22
N CYS A 6 1.23 13.51 -10.59
CA CYS A 6 1.54 13.11 -11.96
C CYS A 6 0.40 12.35 -12.66
N ASN A 7 -0.23 11.42 -11.93
CA ASN A 7 -1.21 10.48 -12.49
C ASN A 7 -2.57 10.57 -11.80
N GLY A 8 -2.82 11.63 -11.02
CA GLY A 8 -4.09 11.85 -10.33
C GLY A 8 -4.49 10.69 -9.41
N VAL A 9 -3.56 10.06 -8.70
CA VAL A 9 -3.86 8.97 -7.76
C VAL A 9 -4.08 9.54 -6.37
N ASN A 10 -5.25 9.31 -5.81
CA ASN A 10 -5.58 9.65 -4.42
C ASN A 10 -5.43 8.44 -3.48
N ASP A 11 -5.41 8.73 -2.19
CA ASP A 11 -5.40 7.76 -1.09
C ASP A 11 -6.48 6.68 -1.23
N LYS A 12 -7.72 7.06 -1.55
CA LYS A 12 -8.84 6.13 -1.72
C LYS A 12 -8.54 5.08 -2.80
N LYS A 13 -7.97 5.50 -3.93
CA LYS A 13 -7.59 4.62 -5.05
C LYS A 13 -6.49 3.63 -4.66
N ILE A 14 -5.52 4.06 -3.84
CA ILE A 14 -4.48 3.16 -3.31
C ILE A 14 -5.12 2.11 -2.39
N ARG A 15 -5.91 2.54 -1.39
CA ARG A 15 -6.56 1.63 -0.44
C ARG A 15 -7.50 0.65 -1.12
N GLN A 16 -8.26 1.11 -2.12
CA GLN A 16 -9.13 0.23 -2.91
C GLN A 16 -8.33 -0.82 -3.69
N ALA A 17 -7.23 -0.43 -4.34
CA ALA A 17 -6.37 -1.39 -5.04
C ALA A 17 -5.75 -2.41 -4.08
N VAL A 18 -5.38 -2.00 -2.87
CA VAL A 18 -4.88 -2.93 -1.85
C VAL A 18 -5.94 -3.95 -1.44
N ARG A 19 -7.15 -3.49 -1.10
CA ARG A 19 -8.27 -4.38 -0.72
C ARG A 19 -8.68 -5.34 -1.83
N GLN A 20 -8.61 -4.89 -3.07
CA GLN A 20 -9.05 -5.69 -4.22
C GLN A 20 -7.99 -6.70 -4.65
N PHE A 21 -6.72 -6.30 -4.70
CA PHE A 21 -5.66 -7.08 -5.35
C PHE A 21 -4.61 -7.65 -4.38
N HIS A 22 -4.63 -7.26 -3.10
CA HIS A 22 -3.73 -7.76 -2.05
C HIS A 22 -2.23 -7.76 -2.46
N PRO A 23 -1.70 -6.64 -2.99
CA PRO A 23 -0.33 -6.58 -3.47
C PRO A 23 0.66 -6.86 -2.33
N GLN A 24 1.59 -7.79 -2.57
CA GLN A 24 2.67 -8.14 -1.63
C GLN A 24 3.89 -7.21 -1.76
N SER A 25 3.89 -6.31 -2.74
CA SER A 25 4.96 -5.34 -2.94
C SER A 25 4.47 -4.08 -3.65
N PHE A 26 5.21 -2.99 -3.48
CA PHE A 26 4.92 -1.74 -4.20
C PHE A 26 5.03 -1.91 -5.72
N GLN A 27 5.90 -2.79 -6.20
CA GLN A 27 5.99 -3.14 -7.63
C GLN A 27 4.72 -3.82 -8.13
N GLN A 28 4.08 -4.68 -7.33
CA GLN A 28 2.77 -5.22 -7.68
C GLN A 28 1.69 -4.14 -7.68
N LEU A 29 1.66 -3.25 -6.68
CA LEU A 29 0.71 -2.13 -6.64
C LEU A 29 0.78 -1.26 -7.91
N ARG A 30 1.98 -0.98 -8.42
CA ARG A 30 2.22 -0.23 -9.67
C ARG A 30 1.65 -0.89 -10.92
N LYS A 31 1.38 -2.21 -10.89
CA LYS A 31 0.73 -2.92 -12.00
C LYS A 31 -0.77 -2.68 -12.04
N PHE A 32 -1.38 -2.35 -10.91
CA PHE A 32 -2.83 -2.15 -10.78
C PHE A 32 -3.24 -0.67 -10.93
N ILE A 33 -2.38 0.24 -10.48
CA ILE A 33 -2.64 1.68 -10.55
C ILE A 33 -1.37 2.45 -10.97
N PRO A 34 -1.49 3.57 -11.71
CA PRO A 34 -0.34 4.33 -12.20
C PRO A 34 0.30 5.21 -11.11
N VAL A 35 0.70 4.63 -9.97
CA VAL A 35 1.30 5.36 -8.85
C VAL A 35 2.84 5.31 -8.92
N GLY A 36 3.52 6.45 -8.82
CA GLY A 36 4.98 6.46 -8.71
C GLY A 36 5.77 6.08 -9.98
N ASN A 37 5.13 6.09 -11.16
CA ASN A 37 5.74 5.72 -12.45
C ASN A 37 6.26 6.92 -13.27
N GLN A 38 6.25 8.14 -12.72
CA GLN A 38 6.81 9.34 -13.37
C GLN A 38 7.89 9.98 -12.48
N CYS A 39 7.58 11.02 -11.70
CA CYS A 39 8.59 11.73 -10.90
C CYS A 39 9.00 11.02 -9.59
N GLY A 40 8.30 9.95 -9.18
CA GLY A 40 8.62 9.17 -7.98
C GLY A 40 8.33 9.85 -6.62
N LYS A 41 8.01 11.14 -6.56
CA LYS A 41 7.84 11.89 -5.29
C LYS A 41 6.77 11.31 -4.35
N CYS A 42 5.74 10.68 -4.91
CA CYS A 42 4.66 10.06 -4.16
C CYS A 42 4.99 8.69 -3.54
N VAL A 43 6.13 8.08 -3.88
CA VAL A 43 6.39 6.66 -3.59
C VAL A 43 6.41 6.35 -2.10
N ARG A 44 7.00 7.23 -1.28
CA ARG A 44 7.02 7.05 0.18
C ARG A 44 5.61 7.07 0.77
N ALA A 45 4.86 8.14 0.54
CA ALA A 45 3.49 8.30 1.05
C ALA A 45 2.55 7.21 0.52
N ALA A 46 2.68 6.80 -0.75
CA ALA A 46 1.87 5.73 -1.32
C ALA A 46 2.18 4.37 -0.70
N ARG A 47 3.44 4.11 -0.34
CA ARG A 47 3.86 2.88 0.34
C ARG A 47 3.33 2.82 1.77
N GLU A 48 3.43 3.91 2.51
CA GLU A 48 2.86 4.00 3.87
C GLU A 48 1.35 3.71 3.86
N ILE A 49 0.61 4.30 2.91
CA ILE A 49 -0.83 4.01 2.75
C ILE A 49 -1.09 2.54 2.40
N MET A 50 -0.23 1.92 1.57
CA MET A 50 -0.34 0.51 1.20
C MET A 50 -0.12 -0.40 2.42
N GLU A 51 0.96 -0.18 3.17
CA GLU A 51 1.34 -0.96 4.34
C GLU A 51 0.34 -0.79 5.51
N ASP A 52 -0.15 0.43 5.72
CA ASP A 52 -1.23 0.73 6.66
C ASP A 52 -2.50 -0.05 6.33
N GLU A 53 -2.86 -0.11 5.05
CA GLU A 53 -4.07 -0.82 4.62
C GLU A 53 -3.90 -2.33 4.75
N LEU A 54 -2.74 -2.89 4.38
CA LEU A 54 -2.43 -4.31 4.54
C LEU A 54 -2.49 -4.73 6.02
N THR A 55 -1.97 -3.92 6.95
CA THR A 55 -1.97 -4.21 8.40
C THR A 55 -3.38 -4.31 9.01
N ARG A 56 -4.36 -3.68 8.36
CA ARG A 56 -5.78 -3.77 8.75
C ARG A 56 -6.44 -5.05 8.26
N MET A 57 -5.84 -5.77 7.32
CA MET A 57 -6.40 -6.99 6.76
C MET A 57 -6.11 -8.21 7.65
N PRO A 58 -7.10 -9.07 7.95
CA PRO A 58 -6.91 -10.23 8.82
C PRO A 58 -5.88 -11.24 8.31
N GLU A 59 -5.80 -11.49 6.99
CA GLU A 59 -4.83 -12.46 6.46
C GLU A 59 -3.39 -11.99 6.64
N TYR A 60 -3.12 -10.71 6.35
CA TYR A 60 -1.79 -10.13 6.52
C TYR A 60 -1.37 -10.10 7.99
N ARG A 61 -2.31 -9.80 8.89
CA ARG A 61 -2.10 -9.84 10.34
C ARG A 61 -1.70 -11.24 10.83
N ARG A 62 -2.26 -12.30 10.26
CA ARG A 62 -1.88 -13.69 10.59
C ARG A 62 -0.48 -14.00 10.07
N ALA A 63 -0.14 -13.59 8.85
CA ALA A 63 1.19 -13.78 8.27
C ALA A 63 2.29 -13.07 9.09
N LEU A 64 2.05 -11.84 9.56
CA LEU A 64 2.99 -11.12 10.43
C LEU A 64 3.20 -11.84 11.77
N LYS A 65 2.12 -12.33 12.39
CA LYS A 65 2.18 -13.11 13.64
C LYS A 65 2.96 -14.41 13.47
N SER A 66 2.78 -15.15 12.37
CA SER A 66 3.57 -16.36 12.09
C SER A 66 5.04 -16.06 11.79
N SER A 67 5.37 -14.82 11.40
CA SER A 67 6.73 -14.37 11.14
C SER A 67 7.49 -13.93 12.41
N GLY A 68 6.86 -13.99 13.59
CA GLY A 68 7.44 -13.49 14.84
C GLY A 68 7.42 -11.97 14.99
N PHE A 69 6.73 -11.25 14.11
CA PHE A 69 6.63 -9.79 14.17
C PHE A 69 5.45 -9.39 15.08
N SER A 70 5.75 -8.86 16.27
CA SER A 70 4.70 -8.40 17.20
C SER A 70 4.13 -7.06 16.77
N LEU A 71 2.81 -6.99 16.62
CA LEU A 71 2.05 -5.77 16.31
C LEU A 71 1.99 -4.78 17.49
N THR A 72 2.57 -5.12 18.65
CA THR A 72 2.58 -4.27 19.85
C THR A 72 3.76 -3.31 19.91
N SER A 73 4.64 -3.30 18.91
CA SER A 73 5.85 -2.46 18.89
C SER A 73 5.74 -1.19 18.04
N LEU A 74 4.53 -0.84 17.59
CA LEU A 74 4.20 0.41 16.87
C LEU A 74 3.17 1.21 17.66
#